data_AF-A0A8T5KFL7-F1
#
_entry.id   AF-A0A8T5KFL7-F1
#
_cell.length_a   1.000
_cell.length_b   1.000
_cell.length_c   1.000
_cell.angle_alpha   90.00
_cell.angle_beta   90.00
_cell.angle_gamma   90.00
#
_symmetry.space_group_name_H-M   'P 1'
#
loop_
_entity.id
_entity.type
_entity.pdbx_description
1 polymer ?
#
loop_
_entity_poly.entity_id
_entity_poly.type
_entity_poly.pdbx_seq_one_letter_code
_entity_poly.pdbx_strand_id
1 'polypeptide(L)'
;VCGDMMSMYIKVKDDTIENISFKTFGCGAAIATSSMTTELAKGKTLDEAMDITRQDVANALDGLPPVKMHCSNLAADALHEAIKNYKENKEK
;
A
#
# COMPACT_ATOMS: atom_id res chain seq x y z
N VAL A 1 -0.63 16.13 -12.83
CA VAL A 1 -0.83 14.69 -12.55
C VAL A 1 0.39 13.93 -13.06
N CYS A 2 1.01 13.07 -12.23
CA CYS A 2 2.32 12.44 -12.52
C CYS A 2 2.29 11.18 -13.39
N GLY A 3 1.13 10.55 -13.63
CA GLY A 3 1.02 9.35 -14.47
C GLY A 3 1.51 8.05 -13.83
N ASP A 4 1.84 8.06 -12.53
CA ASP A 4 2.21 6.85 -11.78
C ASP A 4 1.02 5.88 -11.70
N MET A 5 1.28 4.60 -11.90
CA MET A 5 0.30 3.52 -11.84
C MET A 5 0.78 2.43 -10.88
N MET A 6 -0.16 1.81 -10.17
CA MET A 6 0.15 0.78 -9.19
C MET A 6 -0.95 -0.26 -9.10
N SER A 7 -0.55 -1.50 -8.89
CA SER A 7 -1.41 -2.60 -8.46
C SER A 7 -0.78 -3.27 -7.26
N MET A 8 -1.58 -3.51 -6.24
CA MET A 8 -1.18 -4.23 -5.04
C MET A 8 -1.95 -5.54 -4.96
N TYR A 9 -1.25 -6.61 -4.61
CA TYR A 9 -1.79 -7.95 -4.52
C TYR A 9 -1.59 -8.45 -3.10
N ILE A 10 -2.67 -8.96 -2.49
CA ILE A 10 -2.64 -9.51 -1.14
C ILE A 10 -3.12 -10.96 -1.15
N LYS A 11 -2.51 -11.79 -0.32
CA LYS A 11 -2.99 -13.13 0.03
C LYS A 11 -3.37 -13.10 1.51
N VAL A 12 -4.63 -13.38 1.79
CA VAL A 12 -5.20 -13.29 3.13
C VAL A 12 -5.49 -14.70 3.66
N LYS A 13 -5.09 -14.95 4.90
CA LYS A 13 -5.39 -16.18 5.64
C LYS A 13 -5.78 -15.80 7.06
N ASP A 14 -6.91 -16.31 7.55
CA ASP A 14 -7.40 -16.05 8.90
C ASP A 14 -7.43 -14.54 9.24
N ASP A 15 -7.97 -13.74 8.31
CA ASP A 15 -8.06 -12.27 8.39
C ASP A 15 -6.72 -11.51 8.47
N THR A 16 -5.62 -12.21 8.21
CA THR A 16 -4.25 -11.69 8.23
C THR A 16 -3.64 -11.69 6.84
N ILE A 17 -2.88 -10.64 6.49
CA ILE A 17 -2.12 -10.55 5.23
C ILE A 17 -0.91 -11.50 5.31
N GLU A 18 -1.08 -12.74 4.84
CA GLU A 18 -0.01 -13.75 4.78
C GLU A 18 1.09 -13.34 3.81
N ASN A 19 0.71 -12.78 2.66
CA ASN A 19 1.65 -12.30 1.66
C ASN A 19 1.12 -11.07 0.92
N ILE A 20 2.03 -10.24 0.45
CA ILE A 20 1.72 -9.00 -0.24
C ILE A 20 2.81 -8.72 -1.28
N SER A 21 2.41 -8.28 -2.46
CA SER A 21 3.31 -7.87 -3.53
C SER A 21 2.73 -6.70 -4.31
N PHE A 22 3.57 -6.03 -5.10
CA PHE A 22 3.14 -4.88 -5.89
C PHE A 22 3.74 -4.92 -7.29
N LYS A 23 3.04 -4.26 -8.22
CA LYS A 23 3.58 -3.87 -9.52
C LYS A 23 3.33 -2.39 -9.68
N THR A 24 4.40 -1.62 -9.85
CA THR A 24 4.31 -0.17 -10.02
C THR A 24 5.05 0.29 -11.27
N PHE A 25 4.47 1.28 -11.94
CA PHE A 25 5.13 2.10 -12.93
C PHE A 25 5.14 3.53 -12.39
N GLY A 26 6.32 4.06 -12.11
CA GLY A 26 6.45 5.38 -11.54
C GLY A 26 7.90 5.73 -11.23
N CYS A 27 8.09 6.87 -10.56
CA CYS A 27 9.42 7.31 -10.14
C CYS A 27 9.99 6.47 -8.98
N GLY A 28 11.28 6.61 -8.69
CA GLY A 28 11.95 5.85 -7.61
C GLY A 28 11.28 6.01 -6.24
N ALA A 29 10.68 7.17 -5.96
CA ALA A 29 9.91 7.38 -4.73
C ALA A 29 8.62 6.52 -4.71
N ALA A 30 7.95 6.31 -5.84
CA ALA A 30 6.79 5.42 -5.92
C ALA A 30 7.19 3.95 -5.68
N ILE A 31 8.38 3.54 -6.15
CA ILE A 31 8.94 2.20 -5.86
C ILE A 31 9.24 2.06 -4.37
N ALA A 32 9.90 3.06 -3.77
CA ALA A 32 10.28 3.04 -2.35
C ALA A 32 9.06 2.98 -1.41
N THR A 33 8.05 3.81 -1.65
CA THR A 33 6.80 3.79 -0.86
C THR A 33 6.02 2.51 -1.06
N SER A 34 5.97 1.96 -2.28
CA SER A 34 5.34 0.65 -2.53
C SER A 34 6.00 -0.45 -1.71
N SER A 35 7.33 -0.50 -1.76
CA SER A 35 8.13 -1.47 -1.00
C SER A 35 7.91 -1.31 0.50
N MET A 36 7.91 -0.08 1.01
CA MET A 36 7.72 0.15 2.45
C MET A 36 6.29 -0.22 2.88
N THR A 37 5.29 0.07 2.05
CA THR A 37 3.90 -0.30 2.34
C THR A 37 3.74 -1.81 2.45
N THR A 38 4.43 -2.59 1.61
CA THR A 38 4.40 -4.05 1.73
C THR A 38 5.02 -4.55 3.02
N GLU A 39 6.12 -3.96 3.47
CA GLU A 39 6.76 -4.33 4.74
C GLU A 39 5.88 -3.96 5.94
N LEU A 40 5.23 -2.79 5.92
CA LEU A 40 4.35 -2.36 7.01
C LEU A 40 3.09 -3.23 7.13
N ALA A 41 2.53 -3.67 6.01
CA ALA A 41 1.25 -4.38 5.98
C ALA A 41 1.38 -5.91 6.17
N LYS A 42 2.52 -6.50 5.84
CA LYS A 42 2.69 -7.96 5.89
C LYS A 42 2.56 -8.48 7.32
N GLY A 43 1.73 -9.50 7.52
CA GLY A 43 1.47 -10.12 8.81
C GLY A 43 0.50 -9.35 9.71
N LYS A 44 -0.01 -8.19 9.29
CA LYS A 44 -1.09 -7.48 9.98
C LYS A 44 -2.46 -8.04 9.63
N THR A 45 -3.43 -7.80 10.50
CA THR A 45 -4.85 -8.05 10.17
C THR A 45 -5.33 -7.07 9.10
N LEU A 46 -6.44 -7.36 8.44
CA LEU A 46 -7.03 -6.46 7.45
C LEU A 46 -7.38 -5.09 8.04
N ASP A 47 -7.83 -5.05 9.29
CA ASP A 47 -8.20 -3.80 9.95
C ASP A 47 -6.96 -2.98 10.36
N GLU A 48 -5.92 -3.62 10.91
CA GLU A 48 -4.64 -2.97 11.19
C GLU A 48 -3.96 -2.44 9.91
N ALA A 49 -4.12 -3.16 8.79
CA ALA A 49 -3.60 -2.73 7.50
C ALA A 49 -4.39 -1.57 6.89
N MET A 50 -5.68 -1.43 7.21
CA MET A 50 -6.52 -0.30 6.82
C MET A 50 -6.21 0.99 7.58
N ASP A 51 -5.55 0.88 8.73
CA ASP A 51 -5.08 2.03 9.50
C ASP A 51 -3.75 2.61 8.96
N ILE A 52 -3.09 1.93 8.01
CA ILE A 52 -1.83 2.41 7.43
C ILE A 52 -2.10 3.62 6.54
N THR A 53 -1.72 4.80 7.02
CA THR A 53 -1.90 6.03 6.27
C THR A 53 -0.71 6.31 5.34
N ARG A 54 -0.94 7.20 4.38
CA ARG A 54 0.13 7.83 3.61
C ARG A 54 1.22 8.41 4.52
N GLN A 55 0.85 9.05 5.63
CA GLN A 55 1.83 9.65 6.53
C GLN A 55 2.70 8.59 7.21
N ASP A 56 2.14 7.44 7.57
CA ASP A 56 2.90 6.34 8.19
C ASP A 56 3.95 5.77 7.22
N VAL A 57 3.58 5.59 5.95
CA VAL A 57 4.53 5.15 4.90
C VAL A 57 5.65 6.17 4.70
N ALA A 58 5.31 7.47 4.68
CA ALA A 58 6.31 8.52 4.56
C ALA A 58 7.22 8.56 5.79
N ASN A 59 6.67 8.45 7.00
CA ASN A 59 7.43 8.44 8.25
C ASN A 59 8.38 7.23 8.34
N ALA A 60 7.94 6.06 7.88
CA ALA A 60 8.77 4.86 7.83
C ALA A 60 9.96 4.98 6.85
N LEU A 61 9.92 5.97 5.94
CA LEU A 61 11.02 6.32 5.03
C LEU A 61 11.83 7.54 5.51
N ASP A 62 11.70 7.95 6.78
CA ASP A 62 12.26 9.19 7.34
C ASP A 62 11.80 10.46 6.61
N GLY A 63 10.61 10.39 6.02
CA GLY A 63 9.96 11.48 5.29
C GLY A 63 10.14 11.41 3.77
N LEU A 64 9.44 12.31 3.08
CA LEU A 64 9.57 12.52 1.65
C LEU A 64 9.62 14.02 1.35
N PRO A 65 10.30 14.46 0.28
CA PRO A 65 10.21 15.84 -0.17
C PRO A 65 8.74 16.26 -0.38
N PRO A 66 8.32 17.47 0.01
CA PRO A 66 6.91 17.88 -0.02
C PRO A 66 6.22 17.67 -1.38
N VAL A 67 6.94 17.89 -2.47
CA VAL A 67 6.41 17.71 -3.85
C VAL A 67 6.06 16.25 -4.17
N LYS A 68 6.69 15.27 -3.52
CA LYS A 68 6.51 13.83 -3.74
C LYS A 68 5.48 13.18 -2.81
N MET A 69 5.03 13.88 -1.77
CA MET A 69 4.06 13.36 -0.80
C MET A 69 2.73 12.95 -1.44
N HIS A 70 2.29 13.61 -2.51
CA HIS A 70 0.98 13.36 -3.11
C HIS A 70 0.97 12.21 -4.13
N CYS A 71 2.01 12.11 -4.97
CA CYS A 71 2.03 11.22 -6.14
C CYS A 71 2.85 9.96 -5.91
N SER A 72 3.92 10.01 -5.12
CA SER A 72 4.70 8.82 -4.80
C SER A 72 4.06 8.02 -3.67
N ASN A 73 3.13 8.59 -2.91
CA ASN A 73 2.52 7.93 -1.76
C ASN A 73 1.17 7.26 -2.08
N LEU A 74 1.01 6.80 -3.32
CA LEU A 74 -0.20 6.09 -3.78
C LEU A 74 -0.31 4.68 -3.16
N ALA A 75 0.78 4.16 -2.59
CA ALA A 75 0.86 2.79 -2.12
C ALA A 75 -0.11 2.47 -0.97
N ALA A 76 -0.29 3.38 -0.01
CA ALA A 76 -1.27 3.23 1.06
C ALA A 76 -2.71 3.13 0.50
N ASP A 77 -3.04 3.97 -0.49
CA ASP A 77 -4.36 3.91 -1.13
C ASP A 77 -4.55 2.58 -1.88
N ALA A 78 -3.53 2.13 -2.61
CA ALA A 78 -3.57 0.86 -3.33
C ALA A 78 -3.73 -0.35 -2.38
N LEU A 79 -3.14 -0.28 -1.18
CA LEU A 79 -3.37 -1.27 -0.11
C LEU A 79 -4.83 -1.30 0.31
N HIS A 80 -5.41 -0.14 0.59
CA HIS A 80 -6.81 -0.03 1.01
C HIS A 80 -7.76 -0.55 -0.07
N GLU A 81 -7.51 -0.21 -1.34
CA GLU A 81 -8.31 -0.71 -2.45
C GLU A 81 -8.16 -2.23 -2.63
N ALA A 82 -6.97 -2.80 -2.43
CA ALA A 82 -6.78 -4.26 -2.46
C ALA A 82 -7.55 -4.96 -1.32
N ILE A 83 -7.58 -4.38 -0.11
CA ILE A 83 -8.34 -4.92 1.03
C ILE A 83 -9.84 -4.84 0.77
N LYS A 84 -10.33 -3.69 0.28
CA LYS A 84 -11.75 -3.53 -0.10
C LYS A 84 -12.15 -4.55 -1.16
N ASN A 85 -11.33 -4.69 -2.21
CA ASN A 85 -11.59 -5.66 -3.27
C ASN A 85 -11.64 -7.10 -2.74
N TYR A 86 -10.77 -7.46 -1.79
CA TYR A 86 -10.84 -8.76 -1.14
C TYR A 86 -12.15 -8.93 -0.34
N LYS A 87 -12.53 -7.94 0.48
CA LYS A 87 -13.76 -7.98 1.29
C LYS A 87 -15.01 -8.12 0.38
N GLU A 88 -15.10 -7.33 -0.68
CA GLU A 88 -16.22 -7.39 -1.66
C GLU A 88 -16.32 -8.74 -2.39
N ASN A 89 -15.20 -9.38 -2.71
CA ASN A 89 -15.20 -10.68 -3.39
C ASN A 89 -15.47 -11.85 -2.43
N LYS A 90 -15.25 -11.68 -1.12
CA LYS A 90 -15.59 -12.69 -0.10
C LYS A 90 -17.09 -12.76 0.19
N GLU A 91 -17.81 -11.66 -0.04
CA GLU A 91 -19.27 -11.55 0.16
C GLU A 91 -20.09 -12.07 -1.03
N LYS A 92 -19.44 -12.45 -2.14
CA LYS A 92 -20.05 -13.06 -3.32
C LYS A 92 -19.92 -14.58 -3.29
#